data_AF-A0A2M7S0Y4-F1
#
_entry.id   AF-A0A2M7S0Y4-F1
#
_cell.length_a   1.000
_cell.length_b   1.000
_cell.length_c   1.000
_cell.angle_alpha   90.00
_cell.angle_beta   90.00
_cell.angle_gamma   90.00
#
_symmetry.space_group_name_H-M   'P 1'
#
loop_
_entity.id
_entity.type
_entity.pdbx_description
1 polymer ?
#
loop_
_entity_poly.entity_id
_entity_poly.type
_entity_poly.pdbx_seq_one_letter_code
_entity_poly.pdbx_strand_id
1 'polypeptide(L)'
;MGKSKHSVNGRNSPGQRLGVKMFGGQVIKSGAIIVRQRGTKLSPGNNVGIGSDGTIFAKIPGIVKFEWTHGGRKCVSVYPS
;
A
#
# COMPACT_ATOMS: atom_id res chain seq x y z
N MET A 1 -15.03 44.77 -27.53
CA MET A 1 -14.58 43.35 -27.48
C MET A 1 -13.97 43.06 -26.10
N GLY A 2 -14.74 42.53 -25.15
CA GLY A 2 -14.20 42.05 -23.87
C GLY A 2 -13.61 40.66 -24.05
N LYS A 3 -12.30 40.47 -23.82
CA LYS A 3 -11.68 39.15 -23.86
C LYS A 3 -12.14 38.36 -22.63
N SER A 4 -12.93 37.30 -22.83
CA SER A 4 -13.22 36.33 -21.78
C SER A 4 -11.91 35.62 -21.43
N LYS A 5 -11.51 35.67 -20.15
CA LYS A 5 -10.39 34.86 -19.67
C LYS A 5 -10.86 33.40 -19.67
N HIS A 6 -10.35 32.58 -20.58
CA HIS A 6 -10.53 31.13 -20.50
C HIS A 6 -10.01 30.65 -19.13
N SER A 7 -10.89 30.07 -18.31
CA SER A 7 -10.48 29.38 -17.09
C SER A 7 -9.76 28.10 -17.50
N VAL A 8 -8.43 28.12 -17.45
CA VAL A 8 -7.64 26.90 -17.60
C VAL A 8 -7.92 26.01 -16.40
N ASN A 9 -8.45 24.81 -16.65
CA ASN A 9 -8.77 23.81 -15.62
C ASN A 9 -7.48 23.24 -15.02
N GLY A 10 -6.77 24.02 -14.20
CA GLY A 10 -5.49 23.69 -13.57
C GLY A 10 -5.59 23.03 -12.19
N ARG A 11 -6.67 22.29 -11.91
CA ARG A 11 -6.84 21.62 -10.61
C ARG A 11 -6.08 20.30 -10.60
N ASN A 12 -4.98 20.25 -9.84
CA ASN A 12 -4.23 19.03 -9.58
C ASN A 12 -4.19 18.77 -8.07
N SER A 13 -4.51 17.54 -7.67
CA SER A 13 -4.39 17.12 -6.27
C SER A 13 -2.93 16.84 -5.91
N PRO A 14 -2.48 17.18 -4.69
CA PRO A 14 -1.14 16.83 -4.24
C PRO A 14 -0.97 15.31 -4.13
N GLY A 15 0.27 14.86 -4.26
CA GLY A 15 0.64 13.44 -4.13
C GLY A 15 0.29 12.88 -2.74
N GLN A 16 -0.45 11.78 -2.72
CA GLN A 16 -0.99 11.18 -1.49
C GLN A 16 -0.01 10.26 -0.75
N ARG A 17 1.26 10.20 -1.19
CA ARG A 17 2.35 9.38 -0.60
C ARG A 17 1.99 7.90 -0.41
N LEU A 18 1.19 7.35 -1.33
CA LEU A 18 0.87 5.93 -1.41
C LEU A 18 2.14 5.11 -1.77
N GLY A 19 2.01 3.79 -1.80
CA GLY A 19 3.05 2.86 -2.21
C GLY A 19 3.56 1.97 -1.08
N VAL A 20 4.55 1.14 -1.46
CA VAL A 20 5.26 0.24 -0.57
C VAL A 20 6.13 1.04 0.40
N LYS A 21 6.13 0.64 1.67
CA LYS A 21 6.91 1.23 2.76
C LYS A 21 8.01 0.28 3.23
N MET A 22 7.74 -1.02 3.21
CA MET A 22 8.71 -2.07 3.53
C MET A 22 8.78 -3.07 2.38
N PHE A 23 9.99 -3.35 1.91
CA PHE A 23 10.25 -4.27 0.80
C PHE A 23 10.47 -5.70 1.29
N GLY A 24 10.41 -6.66 0.36
CA GLY A 24 10.67 -8.06 0.67
C GLY A 24 12.07 -8.28 1.25
N GLY A 25 12.20 -9.17 2.22
CA GLY A 25 13.46 -9.46 2.91
C GLY A 25 13.81 -8.51 4.05
N GLN A 26 13.03 -7.44 4.27
CA GLN A 26 13.30 -6.50 5.36
C GLN A 26 12.67 -6.94 6.68
N VAL A 27 13.38 -6.68 7.77
CA VAL A 27 12.88 -6.86 9.15
C VAL A 27 11.82 -5.79 9.44
N ILE A 28 10.71 -6.21 10.05
CA ILE A 28 9.60 -5.34 10.41
C ILE A 28 9.14 -5.60 11.85
N LYS A 29 8.64 -4.57 12.51
CA LYS A 29 8.01 -4.65 13.84
C LYS A 29 6.51 -4.91 13.70
N SER A 30 5.89 -5.49 14.72
CA SER A 30 4.42 -5.54 14.80
C SER A 30 3.82 -4.12 14.75
N GLY A 31 2.68 -3.97 14.08
CA GLY A 31 1.96 -2.71 13.87
C GLY A 31 2.53 -1.81 12.77
N ALA A 32 3.74 -2.08 12.25
CA ALA A 32 4.33 -1.26 11.21
C ALA A 32 3.65 -1.45 9.84
N ILE A 33 3.62 -0.38 9.05
CA ILE A 33 2.95 -0.35 7.75
C ILE A 33 3.86 -0.93 6.68
N ILE A 34 3.34 -1.86 5.88
CA ILE A 34 4.04 -2.48 4.76
C ILE A 34 3.69 -1.78 3.45
N VAL A 35 2.41 -1.49 3.21
CA VAL A 35 1.92 -0.83 1.97
C VAL A 35 0.76 0.10 2.29
N ARG A 36 0.80 1.33 1.78
CA ARG A 36 -0.37 2.22 1.69
C ARG A 36 -0.88 2.20 0.26
N GLN A 37 -2.13 1.82 0.05
CA GLN A 37 -2.70 1.67 -1.30
C GLN A 37 -4.10 2.26 -1.38
N ARG A 38 -4.62 2.39 -2.60
CA ARG A 38 -6.04 2.64 -2.86
C ARG A 38 -6.63 1.37 -3.44
N GLY A 39 -7.72 0.91 -2.81
CA GLY A 39 -8.21 -0.46 -3.02
C GLY A 39 -7.17 -1.51 -2.60
N THR A 40 -7.40 -2.75 -3.01
CA THR A 40 -6.61 -3.90 -2.58
C THR A 40 -5.80 -4.46 -3.75
N LYS A 41 -4.78 -3.71 -4.21
CA LYS A 41 -3.87 -4.18 -5.27
C LYS A 41 -3.04 -5.36 -4.81
N LEU A 42 -2.59 -5.30 -3.57
CA LEU A 42 -2.01 -6.41 -2.82
C LEU A 42 -3.02 -6.89 -1.79
N SER A 43 -3.24 -8.19 -1.74
CA SER A 43 -4.05 -8.81 -0.70
C SER A 43 -3.23 -9.07 0.57
N PRO A 44 -3.87 -9.10 1.75
CA PRO A 44 -3.21 -9.59 2.96
C PRO A 44 -2.96 -11.10 2.85
N GLY A 45 -1.75 -11.53 3.19
CA GLY A 45 -1.36 -12.93 3.37
C GLY A 45 -1.23 -13.28 4.85
N ASN A 46 -0.17 -14.03 5.19
CA ASN A 46 0.06 -14.52 6.54
C ASN A 46 0.61 -13.44 7.47
N ASN A 47 0.10 -13.41 8.71
CA ASN A 47 0.53 -12.52 9.80
C ASN A 47 0.54 -11.01 9.46
N VAL A 48 -0.35 -10.60 8.56
CA VAL A 48 -0.63 -9.19 8.27
C VAL A 48 -2.10 -8.87 8.45
N GLY A 49 -2.41 -7.60 8.62
CA GLY A 49 -3.77 -7.06 8.64
C GLY A 49 -3.98 -6.07 7.50
N ILE A 50 -5.25 -5.80 7.19
CA ILE A 50 -5.66 -4.74 6.27
C ILE A 50 -6.54 -3.73 7.03
N GLY A 51 -6.23 -2.45 6.89
CA GLY A 51 -7.04 -1.35 7.41
C GLY A 51 -8.23 -1.04 6.51
N SER A 52 -9.16 -0.21 6.97
CA SER A 52 -10.35 0.21 6.22
C SER A 52 -10.02 0.98 4.94
N ASP A 53 -8.86 1.64 4.88
CA ASP A 53 -8.35 2.36 3.70
C ASP A 53 -7.57 1.46 2.72
N GLY A 54 -7.47 0.15 3.01
CA GLY A 54 -6.71 -0.81 2.23
C GLY A 54 -5.22 -0.91 2.59
N THR A 55 -4.75 -0.14 3.58
CA THR A 55 -3.36 -0.20 4.07
C THR A 55 -3.06 -1.58 4.68
N ILE A 56 -1.91 -2.17 4.32
CA ILE A 56 -1.43 -3.44 4.91
C ILE A 56 -0.40 -3.14 6.00
N PHE A 57 -0.56 -3.79 7.16
CA PHE A 57 0.33 -3.67 8.31
C PHE A 57 0.71 -5.06 8.87
N ALA A 58 1.87 -5.14 9.53
CA ALA A 58 2.34 -6.37 10.17
C ALA A 58 1.61 -6.63 11.49
N LYS A 59 1.19 -7.88 11.74
CA LYS A 59 0.64 -8.29 13.05
C LYS A 59 1.72 -8.80 14.00
N ILE A 60 2.84 -9.28 13.46
CA ILE A 60 3.98 -9.82 14.21
C ILE A 60 5.28 -9.17 13.73
N PRO A 61 6.36 -9.17 14.53
CA PRO A 61 7.69 -8.88 14.02
C PRO A 61 8.21 -10.03 13.14
N GLY A 62 9.09 -9.72 12.18
CA GLY A 62 9.70 -10.74 11.31
C GLY A 62 10.18 -10.19 9.98
N ILE A 63 10.24 -11.02 8.95
CA ILE A 63 10.63 -10.65 7.58
C ILE A 63 9.40 -10.51 6.67
N VAL A 64 9.35 -9.42 5.91
CA VAL A 64 8.33 -9.19 4.87
C VAL A 64 8.57 -10.08 3.66
N LYS A 65 7.52 -10.72 3.14
CA LYS A 65 7.54 -11.51 1.91
C LYS A 65 6.39 -11.13 0.98
N PHE A 66 6.70 -10.95 -0.29
CA PHE A 66 5.70 -10.76 -1.35
C PHE A 66 5.56 -12.08 -2.11
N GLU A 67 4.32 -12.53 -2.28
CA GLU A 67 4.04 -13.83 -2.89
C GLU A 67 2.79 -13.77 -3.77
N TRP A 68 2.58 -14.83 -4.54
CA TRP A 68 1.38 -15.00 -5.36
C TRP A 68 0.45 -16.00 -4.68
N THR A 69 -0.83 -15.66 -4.58
CA THR A 69 -1.85 -16.60 -4.16
C THR A 69 -2.17 -17.57 -5.29
N HIS A 70 -2.79 -18.71 -4.95
CA HIS A 70 -3.22 -19.71 -5.93
C HIS A 70 -4.17 -19.13 -7.01
N GLY A 71 -4.91 -18.06 -6.70
CA GLY A 71 -5.78 -17.35 -7.65
C GLY A 71 -5.07 -16.26 -8.47
N GLY A 72 -3.74 -16.26 -8.55
CA GLY A 72 -2.96 -15.31 -9.34
C GLY A 72 -2.96 -13.88 -8.81
N ARG A 73 -3.41 -13.64 -7.57
CA ARG A 73 -3.33 -12.33 -6.92
C ARG A 73 -2.04 -12.21 -6.13
N LYS A 74 -1.39 -11.05 -6.19
CA LYS A 74 -0.24 -10.77 -5.33
C LYS A 74 -0.70 -10.50 -3.90
N CYS A 75 -0.01 -11.06 -2.93
CA CYS A 75 -0.22 -10.79 -1.51
C CYS A 75 1.09 -10.51 -0.78
N VAL A 76 0.95 -10.03 0.45
CA VAL A 76 2.05 -9.69 1.36
C VAL A 76 1.88 -10.44 2.66
N SER A 77 2.96 -11.06 3.13
CA SER A 77 3.01 -11.81 4.39
C SER A 77 4.20 -11.36 5.22
N VAL A 78 4.15 -11.68 6.53
CA VAL A 78 5.29 -11.58 7.43
C VAL A 78 5.55 -12.94 8.07
N TYR A 79 6.80 -13.37 8.08
CA TYR A 79 7.21 -14.62 8.72
C TYR A 79 8.19 -14.32 9.85
N PRO A 80 8.12 -15.01 11.01
CA PRO A 80 9.07 -14.82 12.10
C PRO A 80 10.52 -14.93 11.60
N SER A 81 11.38 -14.02 12.06
CA SER A 81 12.82 -14.01 11.81
C SER A 81 13.59 -14.53 13.01
#